data_AF-A0A397BLS1-F1
#
_entry.id   AF-A0A397BLS1-F1
#
_cell.length_a   1.000
_cell.length_b   1.000
_cell.length_c   1.000
_cell.angle_alpha   90.00
_cell.angle_beta   90.00
_cell.angle_gamma   90.00
#
_symmetry.space_group_name_H-M   'P 1'
#
loop_
_entity.id
_entity.type
_entity.pdbx_description
1 polymer ?
#
loop_
_entity_poly.entity_id
_entity_poly.type
_entity_poly.pdbx_seq_one_letter_code
_entity_poly.pdbx_strand_id
1 'polypeptide(L)'
;DIEKTVEGFPDIRPGCSAAFSIATNGIQEGLGLVAEVRDANVPRAALEALAASVRQAVSVEHGVSVTALALVSTHSIPKTTSGKISRKRSKEAFVGQTLTELYRIFKPAANDDDNNEPEDKVPSTIQPAFASVPPSEVKAFLRREMAQMLDVPPDTITDTTPLQQIGMDSMGLTQLQGIVHNQYGLQVPDQVLYGEHTTLSHVYDALATASHPQPPNEGGDNQTSFLQEPRPAPPVTPKQSRICCGCIAIR
;
A
#
# COMPACT_ATOMS: atom_id res chain seq x y z
N ASP A 1 -12.18 25.51 18.12
CA ASP A 1 -12.50 24.26 18.85
C ASP A 1 -13.01 23.29 17.82
N ILE A 2 -12.35 22.15 17.63
CA ILE A 2 -12.56 21.26 16.47
C ILE A 2 -14.00 20.73 16.47
N GLU A 3 -14.51 20.33 17.64
CA GLU A 3 -15.88 19.84 17.77
C GLU A 3 -16.93 20.86 17.32
N LYS A 4 -16.72 22.16 17.55
CA LYS A 4 -17.68 23.20 17.12
C LYS A 4 -17.78 23.30 15.60
N THR A 5 -16.66 23.17 14.89
CA THR A 5 -16.63 23.15 13.42
C THR A 5 -17.39 21.94 12.89
N VAL A 6 -17.14 20.78 13.49
CA VAL A 6 -17.79 19.51 13.11
C VAL A 6 -19.30 19.56 13.38
N GLU A 7 -19.71 20.15 14.50
CA GLU A 7 -21.12 20.32 14.88
C GLU A 7 -21.86 21.40 14.08
N GLY A 8 -21.15 22.17 13.25
CA GLY A 8 -21.74 23.10 12.30
C GLY A 8 -22.40 22.41 11.09
N PHE A 9 -22.09 21.14 10.84
CA PHE A 9 -22.67 20.37 9.75
C PHE A 9 -24.11 19.96 10.09
N PRO A 10 -25.08 20.15 9.17
CA PRO A 10 -26.50 19.88 9.45
C PRO A 10 -26.77 18.41 9.77
N ASP A 11 -26.02 17.50 9.14
CA ASP A 11 -26.16 16.05 9.31
C ASP A 11 -25.54 15.52 10.61
N ILE A 12 -24.72 16.33 11.28
CA ILE A 12 -24.09 16.01 12.56
C ILE A 12 -24.99 16.47 13.70
N ARG A 13 -25.05 15.64 14.75
CA ARG A 13 -25.79 15.97 15.97
C ARG A 13 -24.95 16.90 16.87
N PRO A 14 -25.43 18.11 17.20
CA PRO A 14 -24.72 19.04 18.07
C PRO A 14 -24.47 18.45 19.46
N GLY A 15 -23.34 18.80 20.06
CA GLY A 15 -22.88 18.27 21.35
C GLY A 15 -22.60 16.76 21.34
N CYS A 16 -22.48 16.13 20.17
CA CYS A 16 -22.24 14.69 20.00
C CYS A 16 -21.06 14.44 19.06
N SER A 17 -19.97 15.19 19.25
CA SER A 17 -18.68 14.96 18.61
C SER A 17 -17.55 14.96 19.63
N ALA A 18 -16.43 14.30 19.32
CA ALA A 18 -15.23 14.29 20.16
C ALA A 18 -13.96 14.27 19.31
N ALA A 19 -13.06 15.22 19.55
CA ALA A 19 -11.71 15.21 19.02
C ALA A 19 -10.71 14.67 20.07
N PHE A 20 -9.74 13.88 19.64
CA PHE A 20 -8.72 13.29 20.51
C PHE A 20 -7.43 12.96 19.75
N SER A 21 -6.29 12.91 20.44
CA SER A 21 -5.03 12.48 19.84
C SER A 21 -5.00 10.96 19.66
N ILE A 22 -4.56 10.47 18.49
CA ILE A 22 -4.33 9.05 18.19
C ILE A 22 -2.87 8.82 17.82
N ALA A 23 -2.29 7.68 18.25
CA ALA A 23 -0.93 7.32 17.87
C ALA A 23 -0.95 6.60 16.51
N THR A 24 -0.14 7.09 15.58
CA THR A 24 0.07 6.50 14.26
C THR A 24 1.46 5.86 14.27
N ASN A 25 1.54 4.56 13.96
CA ASN A 25 2.79 3.79 13.91
C ASN A 25 3.66 3.88 15.19
N GLY A 26 3.06 4.16 16.35
CA GLY A 26 3.74 4.18 17.65
C GLY A 26 4.60 5.41 17.96
N ILE A 27 4.79 6.34 17.02
CA ILE A 27 5.70 7.49 17.19
C ILE A 27 5.02 8.83 16.86
N GLN A 28 4.06 8.86 15.94
CA GLN A 28 3.48 10.11 15.43
C GLN A 28 2.07 10.35 15.97
N GLU A 29 1.84 11.49 16.60
CA GLU A 29 0.49 11.88 17.05
C GLU A 29 -0.33 12.43 15.88
N GLY A 30 -1.55 11.94 15.73
CA GLY A 30 -2.53 12.38 14.74
C GLY A 30 -3.84 12.80 15.39
N LEU A 31 -4.70 13.48 14.62
CA LEU A 31 -6.02 13.90 15.06
C LEU A 31 -7.06 12.81 14.77
N GLY A 32 -7.65 12.26 15.83
CA GLY A 32 -8.82 11.41 15.78
C GLY A 32 -10.10 12.21 16.02
N LEU A 33 -11.16 11.89 15.26
CA LEU A 33 -12.47 12.52 15.36
C LEU A 33 -13.57 11.46 15.34
N VAL A 34 -14.57 11.61 16.20
CA VAL A 34 -15.82 10.85 16.14
C VAL A 34 -17.01 11.81 16.21
N ALA A 35 -18.04 11.56 15.41
CA ALA A 35 -19.26 12.36 15.43
C ALA A 35 -20.52 11.50 15.18
N GLU A 36 -21.59 11.77 15.93
CA GLU A 36 -22.90 11.17 15.69
C GLU A 36 -23.59 11.85 14.49
N VAL A 37 -24.04 11.05 13.53
CA VAL A 37 -24.95 11.52 12.49
C VAL A 37 -26.40 11.47 12.99
N ARG A 38 -27.24 12.36 12.46
CA ARG A 38 -28.66 12.45 12.85
C ARG A 38 -29.51 11.27 12.37
N ASP A 39 -29.24 10.80 11.16
CA ASP A 39 -29.91 9.65 10.54
C ASP A 39 -28.89 8.54 10.33
N ALA A 40 -29.23 7.31 10.70
CA ALA A 40 -28.37 6.15 10.51
C ALA A 40 -28.58 5.46 9.15
N ASN A 41 -29.64 5.84 8.41
CA ASN A 41 -30.02 5.23 7.13
C ASN A 41 -29.46 5.99 5.91
N VAL A 42 -28.55 6.94 6.12
CA VAL A 42 -27.92 7.69 5.02
C VAL A 42 -27.08 6.73 4.16
N PRO A 43 -27.15 6.81 2.82
CA PRO A 43 -26.31 6.00 1.96
C PRO A 43 -24.83 6.20 2.24
N ARG A 44 -24.02 5.14 2.06
CA ARG A 44 -22.58 5.19 2.32
C ARG A 44 -21.86 6.32 1.58
N ALA A 45 -22.21 6.57 0.32
CA ALA A 45 -21.63 7.66 -0.47
C ALA A 45 -21.88 9.05 0.15
N ALA A 46 -23.02 9.26 0.81
CA ALA A 46 -23.31 10.50 1.50
C ALA A 46 -22.52 10.64 2.82
N LEU A 47 -22.32 9.54 3.55
CA LEU A 47 -21.46 9.51 4.73
C LEU A 47 -19.99 9.81 4.38
N GLU A 48 -19.53 9.27 3.25
CA GLU A 48 -18.20 9.52 2.72
C GLU A 48 -18.01 10.99 2.30
N ALA A 49 -18.96 11.55 1.56
CA ALA A 49 -18.96 12.97 1.20
C ALA A 49 -18.98 13.87 2.46
N LEU A 50 -19.81 13.54 3.45
CA LEU A 50 -19.85 14.24 4.73
C LEU A 50 -18.51 14.17 5.46
N ALA A 51 -17.89 12.99 5.53
CA ALA A 51 -16.58 12.81 6.14
C ALA A 51 -15.50 13.64 5.43
N ALA A 52 -15.50 13.66 4.09
CA ALA A 52 -14.58 14.48 3.31
C ALA A 52 -14.76 15.98 3.60
N SER A 53 -16.00 16.48 3.60
CA SER A 53 -16.29 17.88 3.91
C SER A 53 -15.91 18.26 5.34
N VAL A 54 -16.17 17.38 6.32
CA VAL A 54 -15.75 17.59 7.72
C VAL A 54 -14.24 17.69 7.83
N ARG A 55 -13.49 16.78 7.20
CA ARG A 55 -12.02 16.79 7.23
C ARG A 55 -11.46 18.06 6.59
N GLN A 56 -12.02 18.47 5.45
CA GLN A 56 -11.64 19.71 4.77
C GLN A 56 -11.90 20.93 5.65
N ALA A 57 -13.09 21.03 6.24
CA ALA A 57 -13.44 22.15 7.12
C ALA A 57 -12.51 22.24 8.34
N VAL A 58 -12.19 21.10 8.96
CA VAL A 58 -11.25 21.06 10.09
C VAL A 58 -9.84 21.47 9.68
N SER A 59 -9.37 21.01 8.51
CA SER A 59 -8.07 21.40 7.97
C SER A 59 -8.01 22.90 7.66
N VAL A 60 -9.01 23.45 6.98
CA VAL A 60 -9.07 24.88 6.61
C VAL A 60 -9.16 25.78 7.84
N GLU A 61 -9.98 25.41 8.84
CA GLU A 61 -10.23 26.28 10.00
C GLU A 61 -9.15 26.15 11.09
N HIS A 62 -8.59 24.96 11.30
CA HIS A 62 -7.66 24.68 12.40
C HIS A 62 -6.23 24.37 11.95
N GLY A 63 -5.96 24.27 10.65
CA GLY A 63 -4.63 23.95 10.11
C GLY A 63 -4.15 22.54 10.47
N VAL A 64 -5.06 21.63 10.82
CA VAL A 64 -4.73 20.26 11.23
C VAL A 64 -5.52 19.24 10.42
N SER A 65 -4.82 18.26 9.87
CA SER A 65 -5.42 17.15 9.14
C SER A 65 -5.98 16.09 10.09
N VAL A 66 -7.25 15.71 9.87
CA VAL A 66 -7.86 14.58 10.60
C VAL A 66 -7.29 13.26 10.07
N THR A 67 -6.50 12.61 10.91
CA THR A 67 -5.85 11.31 10.68
C THR A 67 -6.86 10.16 10.74
N ALA A 68 -7.78 10.19 11.70
CA ALA A 68 -8.76 9.12 11.89
C ALA A 68 -10.14 9.72 12.12
N LEU A 69 -11.16 9.21 11.42
CA LEU A 69 -12.53 9.70 11.54
C LEU A 69 -13.52 8.54 11.58
N ALA A 70 -14.47 8.58 12.52
CA ALA A 70 -15.66 7.73 12.50
C ALA A 70 -16.96 8.54 12.56
N LEU A 71 -17.88 8.25 11.63
CA LEU A 71 -19.27 8.65 11.72
C LEU A 71 -20.06 7.49 12.32
N VAL A 72 -20.79 7.76 13.40
CA VAL A 72 -21.46 6.73 14.20
C VAL A 72 -22.95 6.99 14.32
N SER A 73 -23.72 5.95 14.61
CA SER A 73 -25.14 6.10 14.91
C SER A 73 -25.34 6.93 16.18
N THR A 74 -26.53 7.52 16.32
CA THR A 74 -26.92 8.16 17.57
C THR A 74 -26.75 7.23 18.77
N HIS A 75 -26.44 7.79 19.94
CA HIS A 75 -26.22 7.08 21.21
C HIS A 75 -24.98 6.19 21.25
N SER A 76 -24.10 6.26 20.25
CA SER A 76 -22.83 5.51 20.25
C SER A 76 -21.73 6.19 21.06
N ILE A 77 -21.71 7.53 21.16
CA ILE A 77 -20.59 8.22 21.81
C ILE A 77 -20.80 8.24 23.34
N PRO A 78 -19.85 7.73 24.14
CA PRO A 78 -19.98 7.68 25.58
C PRO A 78 -19.99 9.10 26.19
N LYS A 79 -21.06 9.38 26.95
CA LYS A 79 -21.20 10.61 27.75
C LYS A 79 -20.85 10.36 29.21
N THR A 80 -20.43 11.41 29.90
CA THR A 80 -20.32 11.44 31.36
C THR A 80 -21.73 11.45 31.97
N THR A 81 -21.83 11.18 33.27
CA THR A 81 -23.10 11.29 34.03
C THR A 81 -23.71 12.69 33.99
N SER A 82 -22.90 13.72 33.70
CA SER A 82 -23.33 15.10 33.47
C SER A 82 -23.81 15.37 32.03
N GLY A 83 -23.86 14.36 31.16
CA GLY A 83 -24.31 14.47 29.77
C GLY A 83 -23.29 15.08 28.81
N LYS A 84 -22.06 15.38 29.26
CA LYS A 84 -20.98 15.89 28.40
C LYS A 84 -20.25 14.74 27.71
N ILE A 85 -19.74 15.00 26.52
CA ILE A 85 -18.90 14.03 25.80
C ILE A 85 -17.59 13.81 26.57
N SER A 86 -17.17 12.54 26.68
CA SER A 86 -15.88 12.19 27.28
C SER A 86 -14.86 11.85 26.20
N ARG A 87 -14.01 12.81 25.83
CA ARG A 87 -12.94 12.62 24.81
C ARG A 87 -12.09 11.37 25.08
N LYS A 88 -11.76 11.10 26.35
CA LYS A 88 -11.01 9.90 26.77
C LYS A 88 -11.77 8.60 26.44
N ARG A 89 -13.03 8.49 26.88
CA ARG A 89 -13.84 7.28 26.61
C ARG A 89 -14.17 7.14 25.12
N SER A 90 -14.38 8.24 24.42
CA SER A 90 -14.57 8.24 22.96
C SER A 90 -13.33 7.72 22.23
N LYS A 91 -12.12 8.13 22.65
CA LYS A 91 -10.86 7.58 22.15
C LYS A 91 -10.75 6.07 22.43
N GLU A 92 -11.02 5.66 23.68
CA GLU A 92 -10.98 4.24 24.08
C GLU A 92 -11.97 3.41 23.25
N ALA A 93 -13.20 3.90 23.06
CA ALA A 93 -14.22 3.24 22.26
C ALA A 93 -13.88 3.20 20.76
N PHE A 94 -13.28 4.27 20.23
CA PHE A 94 -12.78 4.31 18.85
C PHE A 94 -11.65 3.31 18.63
N VAL A 95 -10.64 3.27 19.51
CA VAL A 95 -9.52 2.32 19.38
C VAL A 95 -9.98 0.89 19.59
N GLY A 96 -10.87 0.67 20.56
CA GLY A 96 -11.45 -0.64 20.87
C GLY A 96 -12.55 -1.10 19.90
N GLN A 97 -12.91 -0.30 18.90
CA GLN A 97 -13.98 -0.58 17.93
C GLN A 97 -15.32 -0.97 18.58
N THR A 98 -15.69 -0.28 19.67
CA THR A 98 -16.95 -0.55 20.41
C THR A 98 -18.07 0.43 20.06
N LEU A 99 -17.83 1.34 19.11
CA LEU A 99 -18.81 2.28 18.59
C LEU A 99 -19.69 1.63 17.51
N THR A 100 -20.94 2.07 17.37
CA THR A 100 -21.78 1.63 16.24
C THR A 100 -21.45 2.50 15.03
N GLU A 101 -20.45 2.07 14.28
CA GLU A 101 -19.89 2.83 13.15
C GLU A 101 -20.71 2.63 11.87
N LEU A 102 -21.01 3.75 11.23
CA LEU A 102 -21.63 3.78 9.91
C LEU A 102 -20.58 4.02 8.83
N TYR A 103 -19.52 4.75 9.18
CA TYR A 103 -18.38 5.02 8.32
C TYR A 103 -17.12 5.25 9.16
N ARG A 104 -15.98 4.72 8.71
CA ARG A 104 -14.67 4.91 9.35
C ARG A 104 -13.59 5.08 8.28
N ILE A 105 -12.64 5.98 8.54
CA ILE A 105 -11.41 6.16 7.77
C ILE A 105 -10.21 6.34 8.70
N PHE A 106 -9.05 5.84 8.27
CA PHE A 106 -7.76 6.04 8.91
C PHE A 106 -6.72 6.39 7.82
N LYS A 107 -6.28 7.65 7.77
CA LYS A 107 -5.20 8.14 6.92
C LYS A 107 -3.98 8.42 7.80
N PRO A 108 -2.90 7.61 7.76
CA PRO A 108 -1.70 7.90 8.51
C PRO A 108 -1.09 9.23 8.05
N ALA A 109 -0.51 9.99 8.99
CA ALA A 109 0.14 11.27 8.71
C ALA A 109 1.41 11.06 7.89
N ALA A 110 1.31 11.07 6.56
CA ALA A 110 2.44 11.17 5.65
C ALA A 110 2.55 12.63 5.18
N ASN A 111 3.66 13.25 5.59
CA ASN A 111 4.33 14.47 5.10
C ASN A 111 3.50 15.48 4.28
N ASP A 112 3.33 16.67 4.84
CA ASP A 112 2.99 17.89 4.13
C ASP A 112 4.14 18.26 3.15
N ASP A 113 4.08 17.76 1.92
CA ASP A 113 4.67 18.39 0.75
C ASP A 113 3.69 18.22 -0.41
N ASP A 114 3.55 19.29 -1.17
CA ASP A 114 2.41 19.64 -2.01
C ASP A 114 2.08 18.62 -3.13
N ASN A 115 0.78 18.48 -3.41
CA ASN A 115 0.10 17.60 -4.39
C ASN A 115 -0.09 16.12 -4.02
N ASN A 116 -1.22 15.78 -3.39
CA ASN A 116 -1.78 14.45 -3.55
C ASN A 116 -3.32 14.46 -3.51
N GLU A 117 -3.90 14.19 -4.67
CA GLU A 117 -5.28 13.74 -4.87
C GLU A 117 -5.60 12.51 -3.97
N PRO A 118 -6.88 12.25 -3.68
CA PRO A 118 -7.25 11.44 -2.54
C PRO A 118 -6.97 9.94 -2.78
N GLU A 119 -5.86 9.46 -2.23
CA GLU A 119 -5.59 8.01 -2.13
C GLU A 119 -6.58 7.33 -1.19
N ASP A 120 -7.54 6.74 -1.87
CA ASP A 120 -8.65 5.92 -1.48
C ASP A 120 -8.21 4.57 -0.88
N LYS A 121 -8.53 4.32 0.39
CA LYS A 121 -8.84 2.96 0.85
C LYS A 121 -10.35 2.77 0.71
N VAL A 122 -10.78 2.40 -0.49
CA VAL A 122 -12.15 2.01 -0.75
C VAL A 122 -12.45 0.70 -0.01
N PRO A 123 -13.63 0.58 0.61
CA PRO A 123 -14.16 -0.67 1.16
C PRO A 123 -14.26 -1.78 0.12
N SER A 124 -14.35 -3.01 0.60
CA SER A 124 -14.84 -4.17 -0.15
C SER A 124 -16.15 -3.88 -0.89
N THR A 125 -16.03 -3.31 -2.08
CA THR A 125 -16.87 -3.66 -3.20
C THR A 125 -16.41 -5.06 -3.62
N ILE A 126 -17.30 -5.83 -4.22
CA ILE A 126 -17.01 -7.12 -4.83
C ILE A 126 -15.97 -6.87 -5.94
N GLN A 127 -14.70 -6.69 -5.58
CA GLN A 127 -13.59 -6.66 -6.52
C GLN A 127 -13.48 -8.09 -7.02
N PRO A 128 -13.57 -8.31 -8.35
CA PRO A 128 -13.42 -9.65 -8.85
C PRO A 128 -12.03 -10.13 -8.40
N ALA A 129 -11.99 -11.30 -7.78
CA ALA A 129 -10.71 -11.92 -7.47
C ALA A 129 -9.91 -11.96 -8.78
N PHE A 130 -8.63 -11.60 -8.76
CA PHE A 130 -7.80 -11.60 -9.97
C PHE A 130 -7.96 -12.93 -10.77
N ALA A 131 -8.06 -14.04 -10.05
CA ALA A 131 -8.29 -15.38 -10.60
C ALA A 131 -9.64 -15.58 -11.32
N SER A 132 -10.65 -14.75 -11.06
CA SER A 132 -11.97 -14.78 -11.71
C SER A 132 -12.07 -13.89 -12.95
N VAL A 133 -11.08 -13.02 -13.20
CA VAL A 133 -11.06 -12.10 -14.35
C VAL A 133 -10.30 -12.75 -15.51
N PRO A 134 -10.84 -12.76 -16.74
CA PRO A 134 -10.11 -13.27 -17.89
C PRO A 134 -8.82 -12.45 -18.16
N PRO A 135 -7.71 -13.08 -18.58
CA PRO A 135 -6.44 -12.40 -18.83
C PRO A 135 -6.54 -11.18 -19.75
N SER A 136 -7.43 -11.24 -20.75
CA SER A 136 -7.67 -10.16 -21.70
C SER A 136 -8.26 -8.91 -21.05
N GLU A 137 -9.10 -9.07 -20.02
CA GLU A 137 -9.74 -7.96 -19.32
C GLU A 137 -8.77 -7.29 -18.34
N VAL A 138 -7.93 -8.07 -17.66
CA VAL A 138 -6.83 -7.53 -16.84
C VAL A 138 -5.85 -6.74 -17.70
N LYS A 139 -5.43 -7.29 -18.85
CA LYS A 139 -4.53 -6.59 -19.79
C LYS A 139 -5.16 -5.34 -20.38
N ALA A 140 -6.45 -5.38 -20.74
CA ALA A 140 -7.18 -4.22 -21.22
C ALA A 140 -7.33 -3.13 -20.15
N PHE A 141 -7.54 -3.53 -18.89
CA PHE A 141 -7.52 -2.63 -17.73
C PHE A 141 -6.16 -1.95 -17.63
N LEU A 142 -5.07 -2.71 -17.47
CA LEU A 142 -3.72 -2.17 -17.31
C LEU A 142 -3.34 -1.23 -18.47
N ARG A 143 -3.65 -1.63 -19.71
CA ARG A 143 -3.40 -0.82 -20.91
C ARG A 143 -4.13 0.52 -20.86
N ARG A 144 -5.39 0.54 -20.42
CA ARG A 144 -6.18 1.77 -20.33
C ARG A 144 -5.63 2.71 -19.26
N GLU A 145 -5.29 2.20 -18.08
CA GLU A 145 -4.75 3.03 -16.99
C GLU A 145 -3.41 3.66 -17.40
N MET A 146 -2.54 2.89 -18.05
CA MET A 146 -1.27 3.39 -18.58
C MET A 146 -1.47 4.40 -19.72
N ALA A 147 -2.46 4.19 -20.58
CA ALA A 147 -2.81 5.11 -21.68
C ALA A 147 -3.25 6.48 -21.14
N GLN A 148 -4.04 6.48 -20.07
CA GLN A 148 -4.49 7.69 -19.39
C GLN A 148 -3.33 8.44 -18.73
N MET A 149 -2.41 7.74 -18.06
CA MET A 149 -1.24 8.36 -17.43
C MET A 149 -0.31 9.03 -18.45
N LEU A 150 -0.15 8.41 -19.61
CA LEU A 150 0.73 8.89 -20.68
C LEU A 150 0.04 9.87 -21.64
N ASP A 151 -1.26 10.12 -21.48
CA ASP A 151 -2.10 10.90 -22.41
C ASP A 151 -1.98 10.42 -23.86
N VAL A 152 -1.96 9.11 -24.06
CA VAL A 152 -1.87 8.46 -25.39
C VAL A 152 -3.08 7.55 -25.65
N PRO A 153 -3.43 7.29 -26.92
CA PRO A 153 -4.46 6.30 -27.24
C PRO A 153 -4.04 4.90 -26.75
N PRO A 154 -4.95 4.09 -26.19
CA PRO A 154 -4.63 2.77 -25.66
C PRO A 154 -4.03 1.82 -26.70
N ASP A 155 -4.35 2.01 -27.98
CA ASP A 155 -3.80 1.19 -29.09
C ASP A 155 -2.29 1.39 -29.31
N THR A 156 -1.69 2.43 -28.72
CA THR A 156 -0.24 2.69 -28.79
C THR A 156 0.56 1.84 -27.80
N ILE A 157 -0.09 1.29 -26.77
CA ILE A 157 0.55 0.50 -25.72
C ILE A 157 0.44 -0.99 -26.07
N THR A 158 1.55 -1.58 -26.49
CA THR A 158 1.62 -3.01 -26.79
C THR A 158 2.05 -3.83 -25.58
N ASP A 159 1.71 -5.12 -25.59
CA ASP A 159 1.99 -6.07 -24.51
C ASP A 159 3.50 -6.30 -24.27
N THR A 160 4.33 -5.98 -25.26
CA THR A 160 5.76 -6.30 -25.31
C THR A 160 6.66 -5.07 -25.32
N THR A 161 6.11 -3.86 -25.45
CA THR A 161 6.93 -2.65 -25.41
C THR A 161 7.38 -2.39 -23.97
N PRO A 162 8.68 -2.15 -23.73
CA PRO A 162 9.17 -1.74 -22.43
C PRO A 162 8.49 -0.45 -21.94
N LEU A 163 8.07 -0.42 -20.67
CA LEU A 163 7.33 0.69 -20.09
C LEU A 163 8.12 2.00 -20.13
N GLN A 164 9.44 1.92 -19.93
CA GLN A 164 10.33 3.08 -20.01
C GLN A 164 10.42 3.66 -21.43
N GLN A 165 10.26 2.83 -22.47
CA GLN A 165 10.31 3.28 -23.87
C GLN A 165 9.05 4.04 -24.29
N ILE A 166 7.91 3.79 -23.64
CA ILE A 166 6.66 4.54 -23.84
C ILE A 166 6.57 5.77 -22.94
N GLY A 167 7.64 6.12 -22.22
CA GLY A 167 7.70 7.31 -21.36
C GLY A 167 7.17 7.10 -19.95
N MET A 168 6.97 5.85 -19.52
CA MET A 168 6.59 5.57 -18.13
C MET A 168 7.78 5.85 -17.21
N ASP A 169 7.63 6.84 -16.34
CA ASP A 169 8.62 7.20 -15.33
C ASP A 169 8.37 6.49 -13.99
N SER A 170 9.26 6.70 -13.02
CA SER A 170 9.14 6.10 -11.69
C SER A 170 7.87 6.51 -10.93
N MET A 171 7.32 7.72 -11.20
CA MET A 171 6.08 8.18 -10.58
C MET A 171 4.87 7.47 -11.20
N GLY A 172 4.81 7.37 -12.53
CA GLY A 172 3.79 6.62 -13.26
C GLY A 172 3.81 5.12 -12.91
N LEU A 173 4.98 4.53 -12.71
CA LEU A 173 5.10 3.15 -12.20
C LEU A 173 4.53 3.01 -10.78
N THR A 174 4.82 3.95 -9.89
CA THR A 174 4.27 3.98 -8.51
C THR A 174 2.74 4.13 -8.53
N GLN A 175 2.23 5.01 -9.39
CA GLN A 175 0.79 5.22 -9.55
C GLN A 175 0.10 3.97 -10.10
N LEU A 176 0.70 3.30 -11.08
CA LEU A 176 0.21 2.04 -11.63
C LEU A 176 0.16 0.95 -10.55
N GLN A 177 1.15 0.89 -9.66
CA GLN A 177 1.17 -0.03 -8.50
C GLN A 177 -0.01 0.24 -7.56
N GLY A 178 -0.31 1.51 -7.27
CA GLY A 178 -1.45 1.92 -6.46
C GLY A 178 -2.79 1.52 -7.07
N ILE A 179 -2.97 1.75 -8.38
CA ILE A 179 -4.19 1.38 -9.11
C ILE A 179 -4.42 -0.13 -9.09
N VAL A 180 -3.37 -0.92 -9.33
CA VAL A 180 -3.44 -2.39 -9.30
C VAL A 180 -3.76 -2.90 -7.88
N HIS A 181 -3.16 -2.30 -6.86
CA HIS A 181 -3.44 -2.63 -5.46
C HIS A 181 -4.90 -2.33 -5.10
N ASN A 182 -5.42 -1.19 -5.53
CA ASN A 182 -6.81 -0.82 -5.24
C ASN A 182 -7.82 -1.69 -6.00
N GLN A 183 -7.51 -2.11 -7.23
CA GLN A 183 -8.42 -2.89 -8.08
C GLN A 183 -8.45 -4.38 -7.73
N TYR A 184 -7.29 -4.98 -7.42
CA TYR A 184 -7.14 -6.44 -7.26
C TYR A 184 -6.63 -6.85 -5.88
N GLY A 185 -6.24 -5.91 -5.02
CA GLY A 185 -5.61 -6.22 -3.72
C GLY A 185 -4.20 -6.82 -3.84
N LEU A 186 -3.61 -6.82 -5.03
CA LEU A 186 -2.31 -7.42 -5.33
C LEU A 186 -1.23 -6.34 -5.47
N GLN A 187 0.00 -6.68 -5.12
CA GLN A 187 1.16 -5.82 -5.34
C GLN A 187 2.11 -6.46 -6.35
N VAL A 188 2.59 -5.66 -7.30
CA VAL A 188 3.68 -6.06 -8.20
C VAL A 188 5.00 -5.90 -7.44
N PRO A 189 5.88 -6.91 -7.41
CA PRO A 189 7.20 -6.78 -6.80
C PRO A 189 8.01 -5.66 -7.47
N ASP A 190 8.69 -4.85 -6.67
CA ASP A 190 9.47 -3.70 -7.15
C ASP A 190 10.54 -4.11 -8.17
N GLN A 191 11.14 -5.30 -8.03
CA GLN A 191 12.12 -5.83 -9.00
C GLN A 191 11.52 -6.04 -10.39
N VAL A 192 10.22 -6.36 -10.48
CA VAL A 192 9.52 -6.51 -11.76
C VAL A 192 8.99 -5.16 -12.22
N LEU A 193 8.52 -4.29 -11.32
CA LEU A 193 7.93 -3.02 -11.70
C LEU A 193 8.96 -2.01 -12.21
N TYR A 194 10.12 -1.90 -11.56
CA TYR A 194 11.18 -0.93 -11.90
C TYR A 194 12.27 -1.50 -12.81
N GLY A 195 12.06 -2.68 -13.41
CA GLY A 195 13.00 -3.29 -14.33
C GLY A 195 13.14 -2.54 -15.65
N GLU A 196 14.35 -2.51 -16.23
CA GLU A 196 14.62 -1.82 -17.51
C GLU A 196 13.87 -2.40 -18.71
N HIS A 197 13.47 -3.68 -18.62
CA HIS A 197 12.73 -4.39 -19.67
C HIS A 197 11.32 -4.77 -19.23
N THR A 198 10.77 -4.08 -18.23
CA THR A 198 9.41 -4.33 -17.77
C THR A 198 8.43 -3.99 -18.88
N THR A 199 7.51 -4.92 -19.16
CA THR A 199 6.45 -4.79 -20.17
C THR A 199 5.10 -5.03 -19.50
N LEU A 200 4.02 -4.71 -20.20
CA LEU A 200 2.67 -5.06 -19.75
C LEU A 200 2.51 -6.55 -19.46
N SER A 201 3.16 -7.42 -20.25
CA SER A 201 3.16 -8.87 -20.03
C SER A 201 3.86 -9.25 -18.72
N HIS A 202 5.02 -8.65 -18.43
CA HIS A 202 5.75 -8.89 -17.18
C HIS A 202 4.93 -8.46 -15.94
N VAL A 203 4.23 -7.33 -16.03
CA VAL A 203 3.34 -6.86 -14.95
C VAL A 203 2.18 -7.83 -14.75
N TYR A 204 1.56 -8.29 -15.84
CA TYR A 204 0.47 -9.28 -15.78
C TYR A 204 0.94 -10.61 -15.16
N ASP A 205 2.11 -11.14 -15.56
CA ASP A 205 2.63 -12.40 -15.05
C ASP A 205 2.99 -12.32 -13.56
N ALA A 206 3.50 -11.17 -13.10
CA ALA A 206 3.75 -10.91 -11.69
C ALA A 206 2.45 -10.94 -10.85
N LEU A 207 1.37 -10.38 -11.38
CA LEU A 207 0.05 -10.42 -10.73
C LEU A 207 -0.55 -11.83 -10.73
N ALA A 208 -0.40 -12.57 -11.84
CA ALA A 208 -0.83 -13.96 -11.92
C ALA A 208 -0.10 -14.85 -10.93
N THR A 209 1.20 -14.60 -10.71
CA THR A 209 2.02 -15.29 -9.70
C THR A 209 1.58 -14.91 -8.28
N ALA A 210 1.35 -13.62 -8.01
CA ALA A 210 0.88 -13.16 -6.70
C ALA A 210 -0.52 -13.67 -6.34
N SER A 211 -1.37 -13.94 -7.33
CA SER A 211 -2.72 -14.50 -7.14
C SER A 211 -2.74 -15.99 -6.77
N HIS A 212 -1.64 -16.72 -7.02
CA HIS A 212 -1.47 -18.12 -6.63
C HIS A 212 -0.32 -18.22 -5.62
N PRO A 213 -0.58 -18.17 -4.31
CA PRO A 213 0.47 -18.38 -3.32
C PRO A 213 1.04 -19.79 -3.51
N GLN A 214 2.28 -19.88 -4.02
CA GLN A 214 3.01 -21.14 -3.97
C GLN A 214 3.17 -21.55 -2.49
N PRO A 215 3.05 -22.85 -2.17
CA PRO A 215 3.31 -23.31 -0.82
C PRO A 215 4.73 -22.91 -0.39
N PRO A 216 4.95 -22.63 0.91
CA PRO A 216 6.27 -22.31 1.42
C PRO A 216 7.22 -23.45 1.05
N ASN A 217 8.36 -23.07 0.48
CA ASN A 217 9.48 -23.98 0.26
C ASN A 217 9.96 -24.43 1.65
N GLU A 218 9.44 -25.55 2.15
CA GLU A 218 9.91 -26.18 3.38
C GLU A 218 11.32 -26.72 3.13
N GLY A 219 12.26 -26.32 3.99
CA GLY A 219 13.54 -27.02 4.15
C GLY A 219 14.72 -26.33 3.50
N GLY A 220 15.29 -25.35 4.23
CA GLY A 220 16.71 -25.09 4.12
C GLY A 220 17.48 -26.19 4.84
N ASP A 221 18.36 -26.88 4.12
CA ASP A 221 19.48 -27.60 4.72
C ASP A 221 20.76 -26.86 4.37
N ASN A 222 21.07 -25.83 5.16
CA ASN A 222 22.44 -25.36 5.26
C ASN A 222 23.15 -26.26 6.28
N GLN A 223 23.51 -27.46 5.84
CA GLN A 223 24.54 -28.26 6.48
C GLN A 223 25.80 -28.25 5.61
N THR A 224 26.82 -27.65 6.19
CA THR A 224 28.24 -27.83 5.92
C THR A 224 28.57 -29.25 5.43
N SER A 225 28.85 -29.38 4.14
CA SER A 225 29.74 -30.44 3.64
C SER A 225 30.49 -29.95 2.42
N PHE A 226 31.73 -29.58 2.69
CA PHE A 226 32.86 -29.68 1.77
C PHE A 226 32.88 -31.09 1.16
N LEU A 227 32.37 -31.23 -0.06
CA LEU A 227 32.75 -32.29 -1.00
C LEU A 227 32.85 -31.66 -2.40
N GLN A 228 33.97 -30.99 -2.61
CA GLN A 228 34.84 -31.13 -3.79
C GLN A 228 34.16 -31.63 -5.08
N GLU A 229 33.77 -30.72 -5.97
CA GLU A 229 33.78 -31.05 -7.40
C GLU A 229 35.26 -31.22 -7.84
N PRO A 230 35.64 -32.32 -8.49
CA PRO A 230 36.98 -32.45 -9.03
C PRO A 230 37.14 -31.48 -10.20
N ARG A 231 37.99 -30.47 -10.01
CA ARG A 231 38.58 -29.70 -11.11
C ARG A 231 39.15 -30.68 -12.16
N PRO A 232 38.86 -30.51 -13.47
CA PRO A 232 39.56 -31.26 -14.49
C PRO A 232 41.07 -30.96 -14.40
N ALA A 233 41.88 -32.01 -14.35
CA ALA A 233 43.33 -31.91 -14.24
C ALA A 233 43.93 -31.18 -15.46
N PRO A 234 44.89 -30.27 -15.27
CA PRO A 234 45.68 -29.75 -16.39
C PRO A 234 46.58 -30.87 -16.95
N PRO A 235 46.89 -30.85 -18.26
CA PRO A 235 47.75 -31.86 -18.87
C PRO A 235 49.13 -31.86 -18.22
N VAL A 236 49.51 -33.02 -17.67
CA VAL A 236 50.85 -33.32 -17.18
C VAL A 236 51.82 -33.42 -18.37
N THR A 237 52.67 -32.40 -18.53
CA THR A 237 53.87 -32.50 -19.36
C THR A 237 54.92 -33.39 -18.65
N PRO A 238 55.55 -34.35 -19.35
CA PRO A 238 56.51 -35.26 -18.76
C PRO A 238 57.81 -34.57 -18.35
N LYS A 239 58.27 -34.93 -17.15
CA LYS A 239 59.47 -34.46 -16.46
C LYS A 239 60.72 -34.96 -17.19
N GLN A 240 61.45 -34.06 -17.85
CA GLN A 240 62.80 -34.37 -18.33
C GLN A 240 63.77 -34.40 -17.13
N SER A 241 64.29 -35.59 -16.87
CA SER A 241 65.43 -35.86 -16.01
C SER A 241 66.69 -35.20 -16.56
N ARG A 242 67.34 -34.33 -15.79
CA ARG A 242 68.77 -34.05 -15.92
C ARG A 242 69.43 -34.09 -14.54
N ILE A 243 69.85 -35.31 -14.20
CA ILE A 243 71.13 -35.70 -13.63
C ILE A 243 71.94 -34.54 -13.02
N CYS A 244 72.00 -34.49 -11.69
CA CYS A 244 73.15 -33.95 -10.98
C CYS A 244 74.30 -34.94 -11.09
N CYS A 245 75.43 -34.51 -11.65
CA CYS A 245 76.72 -35.15 -11.43
C CYS A 245 77.54 -34.23 -10.52
N GLY A 246 77.78 -34.67 -9.29
CA GLY A 246 78.82 -34.11 -8.44
C GLY A 246 80.16 -34.80 -8.73
N CYS A 247 81.24 -34.04 -8.62
CA CYS A 247 82.63 -34.39 -8.26
C CYS A 247 83.50 -33.15 -8.56
N ILE A 248 83.99 -32.42 -7.55
CA ILE A 248 85.30 -32.59 -6.89
C ILE A 248 86.48 -32.54 -7.89
N ALA A 249 87.33 -31.52 -7.77
CA ALA A 249 88.76 -31.70 -7.50
C ALA A 249 89.45 -30.37 -7.16
N ILE A 250 90.23 -30.44 -6.09
CA ILE A 250 91.22 -29.49 -5.60
C ILE A 250 92.43 -29.47 -6.55
N ARG A 251 92.92 -28.27 -6.90
CA ARG A 251 94.36 -27.93 -6.85
C ARG A 251 94.59 -26.44 -6.97
#